data_AF-A0A2V4BCT8-F1
#
_entry.id   AF-A0A2V4BCT8-F1
#
_cell.length_a   1.000
_cell.length_b   1.000
_cell.length_c   1.000
_cell.angle_alpha   90.00
_cell.angle_beta   90.00
_cell.angle_gamma   90.00
#
_symmetry.space_group_name_H-M   'P 1'
#
loop_
_entity.id
_entity.type
_entity.pdbx_description
1 polymer ?
#
loop_
_entity_poly.entity_id
_entity_poly.type
_entity_poly.pdbx_seq_one_letter_code
_entity_poly.pdbx_strand_id
1 'polypeptide(L)'
;MMEGLGRAFNVAPTADGVWISLVDSSAVAFVGVGADTYTVQSASDAAGTGAADLAVVDHYAANANANGSTAWTEEEQAAAAAVTIAAGVAVIPVLASQLPAGHTHVRCSSTATGLVTAITHDLNVQRAPANLPAVSA
;
A
#
# COMPACT_ATOMS: atom_id res chain seq x y z
N MET A 1 2.29 -9.93 24.80
CA MET A 1 3.04 -8.77 24.27
C MET A 1 2.56 -8.56 22.84
N MET A 2 1.94 -7.41 22.51
CA MET A 2 1.64 -7.06 21.11
C MET A 2 2.68 -6.04 20.65
N GLU A 3 3.72 -6.52 20.00
CA GLU A 3 4.91 -5.73 19.62
C GLU A 3 4.67 -4.79 18.42
N GLY A 4 3.52 -4.88 17.74
CA GLY A 4 3.09 -3.93 16.72
C GLY A 4 2.08 -4.55 15.74
N LEU A 5 2.33 -5.82 15.37
CA LEU A 5 1.45 -6.62 14.54
C LEU A 5 0.06 -6.79 15.20
N GLY A 6 -0.99 -6.46 14.46
CA GLY A 6 -2.39 -6.53 14.92
C GLY A 6 -2.80 -5.45 15.91
N ARG A 7 -1.89 -4.53 16.27
CA ARG A 7 -2.16 -3.38 17.14
C ARG A 7 -2.00 -2.05 16.39
N ALA A 8 -0.85 -1.88 15.77
CA ALA A 8 -0.47 -0.66 15.05
C ALA A 8 -0.49 -0.87 13.53
N PHE A 9 -0.11 -2.07 13.08
CA PHE A 9 -0.10 -2.40 11.67
C PHE A 9 -0.33 -3.89 11.42
N ASN A 10 -0.69 -4.25 10.19
CA ASN A 10 -0.49 -5.57 9.62
C ASN A 10 0.39 -5.43 8.37
N VAL A 11 1.01 -6.53 7.94
CA VAL A 11 1.99 -6.51 6.84
C VAL A 11 1.80 -7.69 5.91
N ALA A 12 1.89 -7.42 4.61
CA ALA A 12 1.99 -8.41 3.54
C ALA A 12 3.28 -8.11 2.75
N PRO A 13 4.39 -8.86 2.96
CA PRO A 13 5.69 -8.55 2.38
C PRO A 13 5.80 -8.82 0.87
N THR A 14 4.91 -9.66 0.34
CA THR A 14 4.81 -10.01 -1.10
C THR A 14 3.43 -9.60 -1.59
N ALA A 15 3.23 -8.30 -1.80
CA ALA A 15 1.93 -7.69 -2.12
C ALA A 15 1.83 -7.18 -3.57
N ASP A 16 2.80 -7.46 -4.43
CA ASP A 16 2.77 -7.03 -5.83
C ASP A 16 1.56 -7.66 -6.56
N GLY A 17 0.65 -6.82 -7.04
CA GLY A 17 -0.60 -7.22 -7.71
C GLY A 17 -1.65 -7.84 -6.80
N VAL A 18 -1.41 -7.88 -5.48
CA VAL A 18 -2.29 -8.53 -4.49
C VAL A 18 -3.30 -7.53 -3.92
N TRP A 19 -4.57 -7.94 -3.82
CA TRP A 19 -5.62 -7.13 -3.22
C TRP A 19 -5.52 -7.13 -1.69
N ILE A 20 -5.39 -5.93 -1.12
CA ILE A 20 -5.27 -5.66 0.32
C ILE A 20 -6.58 -5.06 0.82
N SER A 21 -7.15 -5.63 1.87
CA SER A 21 -8.39 -5.14 2.48
C SER A 21 -8.15 -3.93 3.37
N LEU A 22 -9.00 -2.91 3.25
CA LEU A 22 -9.01 -1.73 4.13
C LEU A 22 -10.22 -1.69 5.09
N VAL A 23 -11.00 -2.76 5.21
CA VAL A 23 -12.26 -2.78 5.99
C VAL A 23 -12.06 -2.48 7.48
N ASP A 24 -10.91 -2.83 8.06
CA ASP A 24 -10.59 -2.63 9.48
C ASP A 24 -9.38 -1.71 9.70
N SER A 25 -8.98 -0.91 8.69
CA SER A 25 -7.82 -0.04 8.75
C SER A 25 -8.08 1.29 8.06
N SER A 26 -7.53 2.38 8.58
CA SER A 26 -7.74 3.69 7.96
C SER A 26 -6.85 3.93 6.73
N ALA A 27 -5.78 3.15 6.57
CA ALA A 27 -4.83 3.34 5.47
C ALA A 27 -3.96 2.10 5.20
N VAL A 28 -3.33 2.08 4.02
CA VAL A 28 -2.20 1.23 3.66
C VAL A 28 -1.06 2.07 3.10
N ALA A 29 0.17 1.69 3.44
CA ALA A 29 1.37 2.15 2.78
C ALA A 29 1.94 1.02 1.91
N PHE A 30 2.01 1.25 0.60
CA PHE A 30 2.73 0.36 -0.32
C PHE A 30 4.19 0.79 -0.41
N VAL A 31 5.09 -0.12 -0.10
CA VAL A 31 6.54 0.09 -0.15
C VAL A 31 7.08 -0.63 -1.37
N GLY A 32 7.45 0.13 -2.39
CA GLY A 32 8.04 -0.37 -3.63
C GLY A 32 9.54 -0.14 -3.67
N VAL A 33 10.34 -1.16 -4.01
CA VAL A 33 11.81 -1.08 -4.08
C VAL A 33 12.33 -1.30 -5.50
N GLY A 34 13.19 -0.39 -5.96
CA GLY A 34 13.86 -0.46 -7.26
C GLY A 34 13.43 0.65 -8.22
N ALA A 35 14.02 0.64 -9.42
CA ALA A 35 13.64 1.52 -10.51
C ALA A 35 12.39 0.94 -11.19
N ASP A 36 11.21 1.49 -10.90
CA ASP A 36 9.94 0.94 -11.37
C ASP A 36 8.82 1.99 -11.37
N THR A 37 7.71 1.63 -12.01
CA THR A 37 6.42 2.30 -11.93
C THR A 37 5.46 1.42 -11.13
N TYR A 38 4.95 1.98 -10.05
CA TYR A 38 4.00 1.35 -9.13
C TYR A 38 2.61 1.93 -9.39
N THR A 39 1.65 1.08 -9.77
CA THR A 39 0.28 1.51 -10.11
C THR A 39 -0.70 1.01 -9.07
N VAL A 40 -1.44 1.94 -8.46
CA VAL A 40 -2.47 1.67 -7.45
C VAL A 40 -3.84 1.53 -8.10
N GLN A 41 -4.55 0.48 -7.73
CA GLN A 41 -5.92 0.24 -8.15
C GLN A 41 -6.79 -0.08 -6.95
N SER A 42 -8.10 0.14 -7.09
CA SER A 42 -9.10 -0.19 -6.07
C SER A 42 -10.16 -1.13 -6.62
N ALA A 43 -10.77 -1.94 -5.75
CA ALA A 43 -11.84 -2.87 -6.08
C ALA A 43 -12.86 -3.01 -4.95
N SER A 44 -14.03 -3.55 -5.29
CA SER A 44 -15.12 -3.81 -4.34
C SER A 44 -14.87 -5.05 -3.47
N ASP A 45 -14.05 -5.99 -3.93
CA ASP A 45 -13.73 -7.23 -3.23
C ASP A 45 -12.31 -7.72 -3.54
N ALA A 46 -11.93 -8.80 -2.87
CA ALA A 46 -10.67 -9.51 -3.04
C ALA A 46 -10.50 -10.21 -4.40
N ALA A 47 -11.57 -10.38 -5.19
CA ALA A 47 -11.50 -10.94 -6.54
C ALA A 47 -11.20 -9.87 -7.60
N GLY A 48 -11.15 -8.59 -7.21
CA GLY A 48 -10.95 -7.47 -8.12
C GLY A 48 -12.23 -7.03 -8.85
N THR A 49 -13.40 -7.33 -8.30
CA THR A 49 -14.67 -6.87 -8.90
C THR A 49 -14.70 -5.35 -8.97
N GLY A 50 -14.95 -4.82 -10.18
CA GLY A 50 -14.99 -3.38 -10.43
C GLY A 50 -13.61 -2.70 -10.33
N ALA A 51 -12.53 -3.45 -10.49
CA ALA A 51 -11.17 -2.91 -10.42
C ALA A 51 -10.98 -1.70 -11.36
N ALA A 52 -10.46 -0.61 -10.80
CA ALA A 52 -10.13 0.60 -11.53
C ALA A 52 -8.89 1.28 -10.94
N ASP A 53 -8.18 2.02 -11.80
CA ASP A 53 -7.05 2.86 -11.40
C ASP A 53 -7.49 3.89 -10.36
N LEU A 54 -6.77 3.96 -9.25
CA LEU A 54 -7.07 4.86 -8.14
C LEU A 54 -6.21 6.12 -8.27
N ALA A 55 -6.67 7.08 -9.06
CA ALA A 55 -5.96 8.33 -9.35
C ALA A 55 -6.03 9.35 -8.20
N VAL A 56 -5.52 8.99 -7.02
CA VAL A 56 -5.58 9.80 -5.80
C VAL A 56 -4.20 10.05 -5.19
N VAL A 57 -3.14 9.46 -5.75
CA VAL A 57 -1.78 9.63 -5.21
C VAL A 57 -1.21 10.93 -5.74
N ASP A 58 -1.24 11.95 -4.88
CA ASP A 58 -0.65 13.27 -5.09
C ASP A 58 0.58 13.53 -4.22
N HIS A 59 0.82 12.69 -3.19
CA HIS A 59 2.01 12.72 -2.34
C HIS A 59 2.51 11.30 -2.04
N TYR A 60 3.83 11.15 -1.95
CA TYR A 60 4.49 9.93 -1.49
C TYR A 60 5.86 10.27 -0.87
N ALA A 61 6.46 9.32 -0.17
CA ALA A 61 7.83 9.49 0.35
C ALA A 61 8.81 8.64 -0.44
N ALA A 62 9.98 9.16 -0.76
CA ALA A 62 11.02 8.46 -1.49
C ALA A 62 12.35 8.47 -0.72
N ASN A 63 13.15 7.43 -0.95
CA ASN A 63 14.53 7.36 -0.49
C ASN A 63 15.38 6.77 -1.61
N ALA A 64 16.38 7.50 -2.09
CA ALA A 64 17.20 7.09 -3.24
C ALA A 64 18.01 5.80 -2.99
N ASN A 65 18.15 5.37 -1.72
CA ASN A 65 18.78 4.11 -1.36
C ASN A 65 17.81 3.23 -0.55
N ALA A 66 17.56 2.01 -1.04
CA ALA A 66 16.62 1.06 -0.43
C ALA A 66 17.00 0.64 1.00
N ASN A 67 18.27 0.83 1.41
CA ASN A 67 18.71 0.58 2.79
C ASN A 67 18.48 1.77 3.74
N GLY A 68 17.89 2.87 3.26
CA GLY A 68 17.58 4.06 4.05
C GLY A 68 18.79 4.94 4.40
N SER A 69 19.95 4.74 3.76
CA SER A 69 21.15 5.53 4.06
C SER A 69 21.10 6.96 3.53
N THR A 70 20.13 7.30 2.69
CA THR A 70 19.87 8.67 2.23
C THR A 70 18.69 9.27 2.98
N ALA A 71 18.56 10.61 2.95
CA ALA A 71 17.39 11.26 3.54
C ALA A 71 16.12 10.85 2.79
N TRP A 72 15.01 10.77 3.52
CA TRP A 72 13.68 10.66 2.92
C TRP A 72 13.25 12.02 2.38
N THR A 73 12.68 12.05 1.19
CA THR A 73 12.05 13.22 0.58
C THR A 73 10.56 12.97 0.45
N GLU A 74 9.76 14.00 0.70
CA GLU A 74 8.37 14.02 0.27
C GLU A 74 8.34 14.45 -1.20
N GLU A 75 7.63 13.70 -2.01
CA GLU A 75 7.46 13.95 -3.44
C GLU A 75 6.00 14.24 -3.70
N GLU A 76 5.74 15.30 -4.47
CA GLU A 76 4.41 15.70 -4.89
C GLU A 76 4.24 15.47 -6.39
N GLN A 77 3.03 15.08 -6.80
CA GLN A 77 2.67 14.95 -8.19
C GLN A 77 1.21 15.36 -8.41
N ALA A 78 0.85 15.61 -9.68
CA ALA A 78 -0.58 15.66 -10.02
C ALA A 78 -1.21 14.30 -9.67
N ALA A 79 -2.38 14.32 -9.03
CA ALA A 79 -3.07 13.12 -8.58
C ALA A 79 -3.13 12.07 -9.70
N ALA A 80 -2.47 10.94 -9.47
CA ALA A 80 -2.34 9.86 -10.44
C ALA A 80 -2.43 8.52 -9.71
N ALA A 81 -2.66 7.46 -10.49
CA ALA A 81 -2.64 6.10 -9.97
C ALA A 81 -1.21 5.53 -9.95
N ALA A 82 -0.31 6.10 -10.76
CA ALA A 82 1.05 5.62 -10.94
C ALA A 82 2.06 6.53 -10.23
N VAL A 83 3.06 5.91 -9.59
CA VAL A 83 4.25 6.55 -9.04
C VAL A 83 5.46 5.90 -9.69
N THR A 84 6.35 6.69 -10.28
CA THR A 84 7.57 6.19 -10.93
C THR A 84 8.78 6.70 -10.19
N ILE A 85 9.68 5.79 -9.79
CA ILE A 85 10.97 6.14 -9.18
C ILE A 85 12.13 5.59 -10.01
N ALA A 86 13.22 6.34 -10.07
CA ALA A 86 14.40 5.96 -10.84
C ALA A 86 15.33 4.99 -10.09
N ALA A 87 15.24 4.93 -8.76
CA ALA A 87 16.01 4.04 -7.89
C ALA A 87 15.45 4.10 -6.44
N GLY A 88 15.92 3.17 -5.60
CA GLY A 88 15.71 3.25 -4.15
C GLY A 88 14.39 2.65 -3.70
N VAL A 89 13.65 3.36 -2.87
CA VAL A 89 12.35 2.94 -2.34
C VAL A 89 11.34 4.09 -2.39
N ALA A 90 10.08 3.75 -2.67
CA ALA A 90 8.93 4.64 -2.54
C ALA A 90 7.96 4.08 -1.51
N VAL A 91 7.38 4.94 -0.69
CA VAL A 91 6.28 4.65 0.23
C VAL A 91 5.07 5.43 -0.25
N ILE A 92 4.09 4.71 -0.78
CA ILE A 92 2.89 5.23 -1.42
C ILE A 92 1.71 5.03 -0.45
N PRO A 93 1.25 6.09 0.24
CA PRO A 93 0.12 6.00 1.14
C PRO A 93 -1.21 6.01 0.36
N VAL A 94 -2.17 5.21 0.84
CA VAL A 94 -3.56 5.22 0.36
C VAL A 94 -4.48 5.15 1.57
N LEU A 95 -5.38 6.13 1.69
CA LEU A 95 -6.36 6.21 2.76
C LEU A 95 -7.66 5.51 2.34
N ALA A 96 -8.31 4.85 3.29
CA ALA A 96 -9.63 4.25 3.06
C ALA A 96 -10.68 5.29 2.64
N SER A 97 -10.54 6.55 3.09
CA SER A 97 -11.42 7.66 2.70
C SER A 97 -11.26 8.12 1.26
N GLN A 98 -10.17 7.75 0.58
CA GLN A 98 -9.94 8.05 -0.84
C GLN A 98 -10.60 7.02 -1.75
N LEU A 99 -11.12 5.91 -1.22
CA LEU A 99 -11.75 4.88 -2.02
C LEU A 99 -13.09 5.34 -2.58
N PRO A 100 -13.40 4.97 -3.84
CA PRO A 100 -14.75 5.11 -4.37
C PRO A 100 -15.79 4.40 -3.49
N ALA A 101 -17.03 4.88 -3.52
CA ALA A 101 -18.12 4.25 -2.78
C ALA A 101 -18.27 2.76 -3.16
N GLY A 102 -18.30 1.89 -2.15
CA GLY A 102 -18.39 0.43 -2.33
C GLY A 102 -17.05 -0.26 -2.54
N HIS A 103 -15.96 0.47 -2.76
CA HIS A 103 -14.63 -0.10 -2.84
C HIS A 103 -14.07 -0.33 -1.43
N THR A 104 -13.45 -1.49 -1.22
CA THR A 104 -12.94 -1.91 0.08
C THR A 104 -11.53 -2.49 0.02
N HIS A 105 -11.02 -2.72 -1.20
CA HIS A 105 -9.71 -3.31 -1.44
C HIS A 105 -8.87 -2.39 -2.33
N VAL A 106 -7.56 -2.44 -2.13
CA VAL A 106 -6.57 -1.76 -2.96
C VAL A 106 -5.42 -2.70 -3.28
N ARG A 107 -4.83 -2.55 -4.46
CA ARG A 107 -3.58 -3.22 -4.82
C ARG A 107 -2.60 -2.22 -5.37
N CYS A 108 -1.33 -2.59 -5.30
CA CYS A 108 -0.26 -1.90 -6.00
C CYS A 108 0.47 -2.92 -6.87
N SER A 109 0.62 -2.63 -8.15
CA SER A 109 1.32 -3.48 -9.11
C SER A 109 2.56 -2.75 -9.62
N SER A 110 3.72 -3.39 -9.54
CA SER A 110 4.92 -2.96 -10.28
C SER A 110 4.83 -3.32 -11.76
N THR A 111 5.59 -2.61 -12.61
CA THR A 111 5.74 -2.99 -14.02
C THR A 111 6.79 -4.09 -14.23
N ALA A 112 7.72 -4.26 -13.29
CA ALA A 112 8.61 -5.41 -13.22
C ALA A 112 8.12 -6.44 -12.17
N THR A 113 8.95 -7.43 -11.83
CA THR A 113 8.69 -8.38 -10.72
C THR A 113 9.00 -7.76 -9.35
N GLY A 114 8.66 -6.48 -9.18
CA GLY A 114 9.11 -5.63 -8.08
C GLY A 114 8.72 -6.17 -6.71
N LEU A 115 9.50 -5.81 -5.70
CA LEU A 115 9.17 -6.12 -4.31
C LEU A 115 8.25 -5.02 -3.79
N VAL A 116 6.94 -5.29 -3.79
CA VAL A 116 5.95 -4.46 -3.13
C VAL A 116 5.59 -5.08 -1.78
N THR A 117 5.79 -4.33 -0.69
CA THR A 117 5.28 -4.67 0.65
C THR A 117 4.10 -3.78 0.96
N ALA A 118 2.97 -4.35 1.41
CA ALA A 118 1.84 -3.60 1.90
C ALA A 118 1.84 -3.57 3.44
N ILE A 119 1.68 -2.39 4.02
CA ILE A 119 1.56 -2.18 5.47
C ILE A 119 0.24 -1.49 5.74
N THR A 120 -0.77 -2.22 6.20
CA THR A 120 -2.03 -1.62 6.66
C THR A 120 -1.81 -1.05 8.05
N HIS A 121 -2.16 0.21 8.30
CA HIS A 121 -1.97 0.87 9.59
C HIS A 121 -3.22 1.62 10.02
N ASP A 122 -3.17 2.20 11.23
CA ASP A 122 -4.32 2.85 11.87
C ASP A 122 -5.51 1.90 11.94
N LEU A 123 -5.25 0.74 12.56
CA LEU A 123 -6.21 -0.35 12.69
C LEU A 123 -7.38 0.10 13.58
N ASN A 124 -8.58 0.05 13.01
CA ASN A 124 -9.82 0.31 13.73
C ASN A 124 -10.17 -0.83 14.69
N VAL A 125 -9.67 -2.04 14.41
CA VAL A 125 -9.85 -3.24 15.22
C VAL A 125 -8.49 -3.88 15.53
N GLN A 126 -8.15 -3.97 16.81
CA GLN A 126 -6.91 -4.60 17.26
C GLN A 126 -7.14 -6.08 17.60
N ARG A 127 -6.23 -6.95 17.16
CA ARG A 127 -6.32 -8.40 17.39
C ARG A 127 -4.95 -8.98 17.75
N ALA A 128 -4.95 -10.07 18.51
CA ALA A 128 -3.74 -10.86 18.69
C ALA A 128 -3.30 -11.44 17.32
N PRO A 129 -2.00 -11.61 17.06
CA PRO A 129 -1.51 -12.12 15.78
C PRO A 129 -2.19 -13.41 15.31
N ALA A 130 -2.49 -14.33 16.23
CA ALA A 130 -3.17 -15.60 15.94
C ALA A 130 -4.63 -15.44 15.46
N ASN A 131 -5.23 -14.27 15.65
CA ASN A 131 -6.63 -13.96 15.33
C ASN A 131 -6.75 -12.92 14.20
N LEU A 132 -5.65 -12.61 13.51
CA LEU A 132 -5.69 -11.66 12.41
C LEU A 132 -6.43 -12.26 11.22
N PRO A 133 -7.31 -11.47 10.57
CA PRO A 133 -7.84 -11.87 9.29
C PRO A 133 -6.69 -11.91 8.27
N ALA A 134 -6.85 -12.71 7.22
CA ALA A 134 -5.92 -12.65 6.10
C ALA A 134 -5.91 -11.21 5.54
N VAL A 135 -4.73 -10.61 5.47
CA VAL A 135 -4.53 -9.22 4.99
C VAL A 135 -4.70 -9.14 3.47
N SER A 136 -4.49 -10.27 2.79
CA SER A 136 -4.64 -10.47 1.36
C SER A 136 -5.42 -11.75 1.06
N ALA A 137 -6.00 -11.83 -0.13
CA ALA A 137 -6.57 -13.04 -0.71
C ALA A 137 -5.89 -13.38 -2.03
#